data_AF-A0A8T4P0Z2-F1
#
_entry.id   AF-A0A8T4P0Z2-F1
#
_cell.length_a   1.000
_cell.length_b   1.000
_cell.length_c   1.000
_cell.angle_alpha   90.00
_cell.angle_beta   90.00
_cell.angle_gamma   90.00
#
_symmetry.space_group_name_H-M   'P 1'
#
loop_
_entity.id
_entity.type
_entity.pdbx_description
1 polymer ?
#
loop_
_entity_poly.entity_id
_entity_poly.type
_entity_poly.pdbx_seq_one_letter_code
_entity_poly.pdbx_strand_id
1 'polypeptide(L)'
;MILVILIFSFAIFGMAGARVFIGIILITMPFFLFLNNFDMAEGEKYVFSILLGVTIFPSLTYILGLLMSFRISMVITLITLILLVFVFKKFKIR
;
A
#
# COMPACT_ATOMS: atom_id res chain seq x y z
N MET A 1 -12.38 8.41 11.22
CA MET A 1 -11.01 8.23 11.75
C MET A 1 -9.94 8.67 10.75
N ILE A 2 -9.93 8.16 9.50
CA ILE A 2 -8.95 8.53 8.46
C ILE A 2 -8.82 10.05 8.25
N LEU A 3 -9.95 10.75 8.15
CA LEU A 3 -9.98 12.21 7.94
C LEU A 3 -9.38 12.98 9.13
N VAL A 4 -9.57 12.47 10.35
CA VAL A 4 -8.98 13.04 11.57
C VAL A 4 -7.47 12.86 11.58
N ILE A 5 -6.98 11.66 11.20
CA ILE A 5 -5.54 11.38 11.09
C ILE A 5 -4.92 12.25 10.00
N LEU A 6 -5.58 12.43 8.86
CA LEU A 6 -5.11 13.31 7.78
C LEU A 6 -4.97 14.77 8.26
N ILE A 7 -6.00 15.32 8.91
CA ILE A 7 -5.97 16.69 9.46
C ILE A 7 -4.88 16.81 10.52
N PHE A 8 -4.75 15.81 11.39
CA PHE A 8 -3.71 15.79 12.44
C PHE A 8 -2.29 15.74 11.86
N SER A 9 -2.05 14.86 10.87
CA SER A 9 -0.76 14.79 10.16
C SER A 9 -0.45 16.09 9.43
N PHE A 10 -1.45 16.75 8.84
CA PHE A 10 -1.28 18.06 8.23
C PHE A 10 -0.99 19.16 9.26
N ALA A 11 -1.68 19.15 10.40
CA ALA A 11 -1.47 20.15 11.44
C ALA A 11 -0.05 20.12 12.03
N ILE A 12 0.54 18.92 12.16
CA ILE A 12 1.88 18.75 12.74
C ILE A 12 2.99 18.91 11.70
N PHE A 13 2.83 18.32 10.51
CA PHE A 13 3.90 18.21 9.50
C PHE A 13 3.57 18.92 8.17
N GLY A 14 2.49 19.71 8.12
CA GLY A 14 2.04 20.42 6.94
C GLY A 14 1.74 19.50 5.75
N MET A 15 2.04 20.00 4.55
CA MET A 15 1.89 19.25 3.30
C MET A 15 2.76 17.99 3.23
N ALA A 16 3.86 17.92 3.98
CA ALA A 16 4.67 16.71 4.04
C ALA A 16 3.92 15.57 4.76
N GLY A 17 3.31 15.87 5.92
CA GLY A 17 2.50 14.90 6.66
C GLY A 17 1.31 14.37 5.85
N ALA A 18 0.58 15.27 5.19
CA ALA A 18 -0.54 14.86 4.34
C ALA A 18 -0.09 13.93 3.20
N ARG A 19 1.01 14.24 2.52
CA ARG A 19 1.57 13.41 1.44
C ARG A 19 2.02 12.04 1.93
N VAL A 20 2.69 11.97 3.08
CA VAL A 20 3.12 10.70 3.67
C VAL A 20 1.92 9.84 4.04
N PHE A 21 0.90 10.42 4.69
CA PHE A 21 -0.30 9.69 5.07
C PHE A 21 -1.05 9.14 3.86
N ILE A 22 -1.26 9.96 2.83
CA ILE A 22 -1.87 9.52 1.57
C ILE A 22 -1.02 8.43 0.90
N GLY A 23 0.31 8.60 0.91
CA GLY A 23 1.25 7.60 0.39
C GLY A 23 1.13 6.26 1.09
N ILE A 24 1.07 6.24 2.43
CA ILE A 24 0.87 5.03 3.22
C ILE A 24 -0.44 4.35 2.84
N ILE A 25 -1.54 5.10 2.70
CA ILE A 25 -2.83 4.53 2.26
C ILE A 25 -2.69 3.89 0.87
N LEU A 26 -2.07 4.59 -0.08
CA LEU A 26 -1.90 4.09 -1.44
C LEU A 26 -1.08 2.80 -1.52
N ILE A 27 0.03 2.71 -0.78
CA ILE A 27 0.89 1.51 -0.82
C ILE A 27 0.28 0.34 -0.05
N THR A 28 -0.58 0.59 0.93
CA THR A 28 -1.20 -0.47 1.76
C THR A 28 -2.52 -0.98 1.19
N MET A 29 -3.26 -0.15 0.45
CA MET A 29 -4.55 -0.49 -0.13
C MET A 29 -4.53 -1.78 -0.98
N PRO A 30 -3.56 -2.02 -1.90
CA PRO A 30 -3.52 -3.26 -2.67
C PRO A 30 -3.41 -4.49 -1.77
N PHE A 31 -2.60 -4.44 -0.72
CA PHE A 31 -2.44 -5.55 0.22
C PHE A 31 -3.70 -5.78 1.04
N PHE A 32 -4.40 -4.73 1.47
CA PHE A 32 -5.70 -4.88 2.15
C PHE A 32 -6.72 -5.60 1.25
N LEU A 33 -6.80 -5.19 -0.02
CA LEU A 33 -7.69 -5.84 -1.00
C LEU A 33 -7.30 -7.29 -1.29
N PHE A 34 -6.00 -7.59 -1.30
CA PHE A 34 -5.48 -8.95 -1.43
C PHE A 34 -5.88 -9.82 -0.22
N LEU A 35 -5.66 -9.32 0.99
CA LEU A 35 -5.97 -10.00 2.25
C LEU A 35 -7.47 -10.21 2.46
N ASN A 36 -8.32 -9.41 1.79
CA ASN A 36 -9.76 -9.62 1.84
C ASN A 36 -10.24 -10.92 1.17
N ASN A 37 -9.36 -11.62 0.46
CA ASN A 37 -9.66 -12.95 -0.07
C ASN A 37 -9.47 -14.07 0.98
N PHE A 38 -8.89 -13.75 2.15
CA PHE A 38 -8.64 -14.71 3.23
C PHE A 38 -9.62 -14.50 4.38
N ASP A 39 -9.88 -15.57 5.14
CA ASP A 39 -10.72 -15.55 6.35
C ASP A 39 -9.96 -14.98 7.55
N MET A 40 -9.62 -13.69 7.47
CA MET A 40 -8.95 -12.93 8.52
C MET A 40 -9.91 -11.91 9.13
N ALA A 41 -9.73 -11.60 10.41
CA ALA A 41 -10.47 -10.52 11.06
C ALA A 41 -10.08 -9.16 10.45
N GLU A 42 -11.01 -8.19 10.48
CA GLU A 42 -10.78 -6.82 9.97
C GLU A 42 -9.51 -6.18 10.55
N GLY A 43 -9.30 -6.30 11.87
CA GLY A 43 -8.12 -5.76 12.53
C GLY A 43 -6.80 -6.37 12.04
N GLU A 44 -6.78 -7.68 11.82
CA GLU A 44 -5.62 -8.40 11.29
C GLU A 44 -5.31 -7.93 9.87
N LYS A 45 -6.34 -7.78 9.02
CA LYS A 45 -6.19 -7.27 7.64
C LYS A 45 -5.56 -5.88 7.63
N TYR A 46 -5.98 -4.98 8.52
CA TYR A 46 -5.37 -3.65 8.63
C TYR A 46 -3.88 -3.73 9.03
N VAL A 47 -3.55 -4.46 10.09
CA VAL A 47 -2.16 -4.59 10.56
C VAL A 47 -1.27 -5.22 9.50
N PHE A 48 -1.67 -6.36 8.92
CA PHE A 48 -0.88 -7.04 7.90
C PHE A 48 -0.77 -6.25 6.60
N SER A 49 -1.83 -5.56 6.16
CA SER A 49 -1.75 -4.70 4.97
C SER A 49 -0.74 -3.56 5.13
N ILE A 50 -0.64 -2.98 6.33
CA ILE A 50 0.37 -1.98 6.66
C ILE A 50 1.77 -2.59 6.61
N LEU A 51 1.99 -3.71 7.32
CA LEU A 51 3.28 -4.39 7.37
C LEU A 51 3.77 -4.82 5.97
N LEU A 52 2.89 -5.42 5.16
CA LEU A 52 3.20 -5.79 3.78
C LEU A 52 3.46 -4.55 2.93
N GLY A 53 2.65 -3.50 3.06
CA GLY A 53 2.83 -2.24 2.35
C GLY A 53 4.17 -1.58 2.63
N VAL A 54 4.57 -1.45 3.89
CA VAL A 54 5.84 -0.81 4.26
C VAL A 54 7.07 -1.70 4.04
N THR A 55 6.89 -3.00 3.80
CA THR A 55 7.99 -3.94 3.56
C THR A 55 8.12 -4.28 2.07
N ILE A 56 7.08 -4.86 1.46
CA ILE A 56 7.12 -5.39 0.10
C ILE A 56 7.22 -4.26 -0.93
N PHE A 57 6.42 -3.19 -0.78
CA PHE A 57 6.43 -2.09 -1.74
C PHE A 57 7.82 -1.44 -1.91
N PRO A 58 8.52 -0.99 -0.84
CA PRO A 58 9.85 -0.42 -1.00
C PRO A 58 10.88 -1.45 -1.46
N SER A 59 10.81 -2.71 -1.03
CA SER A 59 11.72 -3.75 -1.53
C SER A 59 11.60 -3.96 -3.04
N LEU A 60 10.38 -4.09 -3.56
CA LEU A 60 10.15 -4.25 -5.01
C LEU A 60 10.55 -2.99 -5.79
N THR A 61 10.18 -1.82 -5.27
CA THR A 61 10.55 -0.53 -5.86
C THR A 61 12.06 -0.38 -5.93
N TYR A 62 12.79 -0.76 -4.88
CA TYR A 62 14.23 -0.69 -4.83
C TYR A 62 14.88 -1.60 -5.87
N ILE A 63 14.46 -2.87 -5.94
CA ILE A 63 14.98 -3.84 -6.92
C ILE A 63 14.76 -3.33 -8.35
N LEU A 64 13.55 -2.87 -8.67
CA LEU A 64 13.27 -2.28 -9.98
C LEU A 64 14.05 -0.98 -10.21
N GLY A 65 14.26 -0.19 -9.16
CA GLY A 65 15.08 1.03 -9.14
C GLY A 65 16.55 0.81 -9.46
N LEU A 66 17.06 -0.43 -9.41
CA LEU A 66 18.40 -0.76 -9.90
C LEU A 66 18.50 -0.73 -11.43
N LEU A 67 17.36 -0.84 -12.14
CA LEU A 67 17.31 -0.93 -13.60
C LEU A 67 16.78 0.35 -14.27
N MET A 68 16.09 1.22 -13.52
CA MET A 68 15.45 2.42 -14.04
C MET A 68 15.31 3.50 -12.96
N SER A 69 14.82 4.69 -13.31
CA SER A 69 14.66 5.76 -12.31
C SER A 69 13.69 5.34 -11.19
N PHE A 70 14.06 5.65 -9.93
CA PHE A 70 13.28 5.29 -8.75
C PHE A 70 11.82 5.77 -8.80
N ARG A 71 11.57 6.93 -9.43
CA ARG A 71 10.22 7.47 -9.64
C ARG A 71 9.37 6.57 -10.53
N ILE A 72 9.94 6.06 -11.61
CA ILE A 72 9.25 5.14 -12.53
C ILE A 72 9.05 3.79 -11.83
N SER A 73 10.06 3.30 -11.11
CA SER A 73 9.97 2.05 -10.35
C SER A 73 8.84 2.06 -9.32
N MET A 74 8.62 3.18 -8.62
CA MET A 74 7.49 3.32 -7.68
C MET A 74 6.14 3.15 -8.38
N VAL A 75 5.96 3.83 -9.52
CA VAL A 75 4.71 3.79 -10.29
C VAL A 75 4.46 2.38 -10.83
N ILE A 76 5.48 1.76 -11.42
CA ILE A 76 5.38 0.39 -11.94
C ILE A 76 5.05 -0.59 -10.82
N THR A 77 5.75 -0.52 -9.68
CA THR A 77 5.48 -1.38 -8.52
C THR A 77 4.03 -1.26 -8.06
N LEU A 78 3.50 -0.04 -7.96
CA LEU A 78 2.11 0.18 -7.55
C LEU A 78 1.13 -0.44 -8.55
N ILE A 79 1.34 -0.23 -9.85
CA ILE A 79 0.50 -0.80 -10.92
C ILE A 79 0.54 -2.32 -10.87
N THR A 80 1.74 -2.91 -10.75
CA THR A 80 1.91 -4.36 -10.67
C THR A 80 1.18 -4.95 -9.47
N LEU A 81 1.28 -4.35 -8.28
CA LEU A 81 0.56 -4.81 -7.08
C LEU A 81 -0.96 -4.73 -7.26
N ILE A 82 -1.46 -3.65 -7.85
CA ILE A 82 -2.90 -3.50 -8.14
C ILE A 82 -3.35 -4.57 -9.13
N LEU A 83 -2.61 -4.82 -10.21
CA LEU A 83 -2.92 -5.86 -11.19
C LEU A 83 -2.92 -7.25 -10.56
N LEU A 84 -1.96 -7.55 -9.68
CA LEU A 84 -1.94 -8.81 -8.94
C LEU A 84 -3.23 -9.00 -8.12
N VAL A 85 -3.71 -7.97 -7.42
CA VAL A 85 -4.99 -8.04 -6.69
C VAL A 85 -6.13 -8.45 -7.62
N PHE A 86 -6.23 -7.88 -8.82
CA PHE A 86 -7.27 -8.23 -9.78
C PHE A 86 -7.14 -9.68 -10.27
N VAL A 87 -5.92 -10.14 -10.53
CA VAL A 87 -5.66 -11.54 -10.91
C VAL A 87 -6.08 -12.47 -9.78
N PHE A 88 -5.66 -12.21 -8.54
CA PHE A 88 -5.95 -13.07 -7.38
C PHE A 88 -7.43 -13.09 -6.99
N LYS A 89 -8.17 -11.99 -7.17
CA LYS A 89 -9.63 -11.98 -6.98
C LYS A 89 -10.35 -13.01 -7.84
N LYS A 90 -9.83 -13.32 -9.03
CA LYS A 90 -10.38 -14.36 -9.92
C LYS A 90 -10.23 -15.77 -9.32
N PHE A 91 -9.21 -15.98 -8.50
CA PHE A 91 -8.85 -17.30 -7.96
C PHE A 91 -9.36 -17.55 -6.54
N LYS A 92 -10.33 -16.73 -6.06
CA LYS A 92 -10.87 -16.71 -4.68
C LYS A 92 -10.61 -18.01 -3.92
N ILE A 93 -9.51 -18.03 -3.18
CA ILE A 93 -9.06 -19.19 -2.40
C ILE A 93 -9.95 -19.19 -1.17
N ARG A 94 -10.88 -20.14 -1.12
CA ARG A 94 -11.88 -20.27 -0.06
C ARG A 94 -11.35 -21.12 1.07
#